data_AF-A0A956U530-F1
#
_entry.id   AF-A0A956U530-F1
#
_cell.length_a   1.000
_cell.length_b   1.000
_cell.length_c   1.000
_cell.angle_alpha   90.00
_cell.angle_beta   90.00
_cell.angle_gamma   90.00
#
_symmetry.space_group_name_H-M   'P 1'
#
loop_
_entity.id
_entity.type
_entity.pdbx_description
1 polymer ?
#
loop_
_entity_poly.entity_id
_entity_poly.type
_entity_poly.pdbx_seq_one_letter_code
_entity_poly.pdbx_strand_id
1 'polypeptide(L)'
;MEVKKRVSSWQAKGSSFVECNLTYLTDIPRARSMESIRRVVPLAKKGATMNAILETALSDEGNSFVPRRVIEYLGADVPCVSARIKQDPSDFIVEEQSTPSLRCNITTKSDLDSPYCESGSGEMIAVTLVKCRLTTEHAIKRMLDLLGKTPRQVRVSYAGLKDRWAITAQRVVIEGDITFEEVLRNCMPDMEELTSSRGSGIFIKDPVRVRKHLGMGHLVGNNFTIKVYAPGQSSSALESYIAPRIKALSFANGNQQGSFLFPNAYGRQRLGRRQNLFGVGYEFIVNGAEAGIKRFLTEVSGNEKPQAQEARRRIAQEWEAAEAKAKAEGSTVARQVLHLQGMLEILEEPVGHHGAKFCEQFNMVWEHKIVSKLLETRDYERTLRAHYTIFSLWTGAYQGFWFNQVLSKVLTGEVVLEGDCQDCERQIPLFMDNPKSAKFYGKYCPEALLPRMDPLVQEVFLSTLVDGKDRHTGKPKQYHRKPPRRPLFVSVQGFRSDCKDGVATLKFMLRSGSYATTLLDILFDVEQPN
;
A
#
# COMPACT_ATOMS: atom_id res chain seq x y z
N MET A 1 -12.46 24.18 49.99
CA MET A 1 -12.74 25.59 49.67
C MET A 1 -11.43 26.28 49.27
N GLU A 2 -10.80 25.71 48.25
CA GLU A 2 -9.35 25.75 48.06
C GLU A 2 -9.07 25.86 46.55
N VAL A 3 -9.31 27.04 45.97
CA VAL A 3 -8.99 27.33 44.55
C VAL A 3 -8.51 28.78 44.32
N LYS A 4 -8.43 29.66 45.32
CA LYS A 4 -8.13 31.10 45.09
C LYS A 4 -6.71 31.60 45.44
N LYS A 5 -5.70 30.73 45.57
CA LYS A 5 -4.33 31.15 45.97
C LYS A 5 -3.17 30.83 45.01
N ARG A 6 -3.42 30.57 43.73
CA ARG A 6 -2.34 30.27 42.74
C ARG A 6 -2.39 31.06 41.43
N VAL A 7 -2.84 32.32 41.46
CA VAL A 7 -2.88 33.19 40.26
C VAL A 7 -1.85 34.34 40.29
N SER A 8 -1.04 34.49 41.36
CA SER A 8 -0.22 35.70 41.54
C SER A 8 1.31 35.50 41.51
N SER A 9 1.86 34.53 40.79
CA SER A 9 3.34 34.35 40.76
C SER A 9 3.97 33.96 39.42
N TRP A 10 3.35 34.28 38.27
CA TRP A 10 3.92 34.01 36.94
C TRP A 10 3.97 35.25 36.03
N GLN A 11 4.24 36.41 36.61
CA GLN A 11 4.64 37.62 35.88
C GLN A 11 6.04 38.05 36.35
N ALA A 12 7.08 37.42 35.82
CA ALA A 12 8.42 38.00 35.70
C ALA A 12 9.32 37.08 34.85
N LYS A 13 9.98 37.68 33.83
CA LYS A 13 10.89 37.10 32.82
C LYS A 13 10.13 36.49 31.63
N GLY A 14 9.98 37.12 30.46
CA GLY A 14 10.86 38.08 29.78
C GLY A 14 11.72 37.33 28.76
N SER A 15 11.13 36.88 27.65
CA SER A 15 11.81 36.46 26.41
C SER A 15 10.78 36.46 25.28
N SER A 16 11.02 37.29 24.27
CA SER A 16 10.15 37.56 23.13
C SER A 16 9.85 36.31 22.31
N PHE A 17 8.61 35.82 22.37
CA PHE A 17 8.04 34.90 21.40
C PHE A 17 6.70 35.46 20.95
N VAL A 18 6.57 35.58 19.62
CA VAL A 18 5.40 36.12 18.93
C VAL A 18 4.12 35.45 19.42
N GLU A 19 3.21 36.25 19.97
CA GLU A 19 1.83 35.86 20.28
C GLU A 19 1.12 35.40 18.99
N CYS A 20 1.20 34.11 18.68
CA CYS A 20 0.29 33.48 17.72
C CYS A 20 -0.99 33.12 18.46
N ASN A 21 -1.97 34.01 18.33
CA ASN A 21 -3.35 33.88 18.80
C ASN A 21 -3.94 32.48 18.59
N LEU A 22 -4.16 31.75 19.68
CA LEU A 22 -4.92 30.50 19.77
C LEU A 22 -6.45 30.74 19.85
N THR A 23 -6.90 31.93 19.45
CA THR A 23 -8.31 32.36 19.45
C THR A 23 -9.04 32.09 18.14
N TYR A 24 -8.39 31.54 17.10
CA TYR A 24 -8.98 31.46 15.75
C TYR A 24 -9.50 30.07 15.33
N LEU A 25 -9.53 29.08 16.23
CA LEU A 25 -10.26 27.83 15.98
C LEU A 25 -11.79 27.96 16.21
N THR A 26 -12.28 29.16 16.56
CA THR A 26 -13.71 29.48 16.60
C THR A 26 -14.24 30.10 15.32
N ASP A 27 -13.37 30.56 14.40
CA ASP A 27 -13.73 31.34 13.20
C ASP A 27 -13.38 30.66 11.87
N ILE A 28 -13.27 29.32 11.85
CA ILE A 28 -13.60 28.60 10.61
C ILE A 28 -15.11 28.78 10.43
N PRO A 29 -15.63 29.21 9.27
CA PRO A 29 -17.07 29.33 9.08
C PRO A 29 -17.78 28.03 9.48
N ARG A 30 -18.39 28.02 10.67
CA ARG A 30 -19.36 27.01 11.15
C ARG A 30 -20.68 27.11 10.37
N ALA A 31 -20.67 27.74 9.20
CA ALA A 31 -21.85 28.11 8.46
C ALA A 31 -22.07 27.12 7.31
N ARG A 32 -23.12 26.31 7.52
CA ARG A 32 -23.90 25.55 6.53
C ARG A 32 -23.39 24.17 6.12
N SER A 33 -23.44 23.23 7.06
CA SER A 33 -23.92 21.86 6.75
C SER A 33 -24.60 21.13 7.91
N MET A 34 -24.73 21.74 9.10
CA MET A 34 -25.39 21.10 10.27
C MET A 34 -26.85 20.67 10.02
N GLU A 35 -27.55 21.23 9.03
CA GLU A 35 -28.91 20.82 8.66
C GLU A 35 -28.99 19.74 7.58
N SER A 36 -27.96 19.58 6.73
CA SER A 36 -27.83 18.42 5.83
C SER A 36 -27.19 17.19 6.54
N ILE A 37 -26.58 17.40 7.70
CA ILE A 37 -25.93 16.36 8.54
C ILE A 37 -26.94 15.47 9.32
N ARG A 38 -28.24 15.76 9.31
CA ARG A 38 -29.26 14.98 10.05
C ARG A 38 -29.96 13.87 9.27
N ARG A 39 -29.56 13.55 8.05
CA ARG A 39 -30.11 12.42 7.30
C ARG A 39 -29.00 11.66 6.58
N VAL A 40 -28.32 10.75 7.27
CA VAL A 40 -27.97 9.38 6.83
C VAL A 40 -27.26 8.69 8.02
N VAL A 41 -28.02 8.11 8.95
CA VAL A 41 -27.67 6.91 9.74
C VAL A 41 -29.03 6.28 10.09
N PRO A 42 -29.36 5.05 9.63
CA PRO A 42 -28.70 3.86 10.16
C PRO A 42 -28.60 2.63 9.23
N LEU A 43 -27.37 2.19 8.93
CA LEU A 43 -27.11 0.78 8.57
C LEU A 43 -26.49 -0.03 9.73
N ALA A 44 -25.99 0.63 10.78
CA ALA A 44 -25.41 -0.04 11.95
C ALA A 44 -26.44 -0.62 12.95
N LYS A 45 -27.73 -0.26 12.86
CA LYS A 45 -28.79 -0.77 13.77
C LYS A 45 -29.54 -2.01 13.24
N LYS A 46 -29.22 -2.52 12.05
CA LYS A 46 -30.02 -3.58 11.37
C LYS A 46 -29.31 -4.91 11.16
N GLY A 47 -28.18 -5.17 11.83
CA GLY A 47 -27.50 -6.46 11.67
C GLY A 47 -27.14 -6.75 10.22
N ALA A 48 -26.55 -5.76 9.53
CA ALA A 48 -26.10 -5.93 8.16
C ALA A 48 -25.21 -7.18 8.06
N THR A 49 -25.58 -8.09 7.15
CA THR A 49 -24.80 -9.31 6.93
C THR A 49 -23.42 -8.92 6.39
N MET A 50 -22.39 -9.72 6.68
CA MET A 50 -21.06 -9.44 6.12
C MET A 50 -21.09 -9.34 4.58
N ASN A 51 -21.97 -10.08 3.92
CA ASN A 51 -22.18 -9.97 2.48
C ASN A 51 -22.60 -8.55 2.07
N ALA A 52 -23.50 -7.90 2.82
CA ALA A 52 -23.85 -6.50 2.57
C ALA A 52 -22.67 -5.54 2.82
N ILE A 53 -21.81 -5.81 3.82
CA ILE A 53 -20.58 -5.04 4.06
C ILE A 53 -19.59 -5.22 2.91
N LEU A 54 -19.41 -6.46 2.42
CA LEU A 54 -18.56 -6.78 1.29
C LEU A 54 -19.04 -6.09 0.00
N GLU A 55 -20.33 -6.13 -0.27
CA GLU A 55 -20.95 -5.43 -1.41
C GLU A 55 -20.79 -3.90 -1.28
N THR A 56 -20.98 -3.34 -0.08
CA THR A 56 -20.83 -1.89 0.14
C THR A 56 -19.36 -1.45 0.07
N ALA A 57 -18.42 -2.26 0.56
CA ALA A 57 -16.98 -1.97 0.49
C ALA A 57 -16.47 -1.85 -0.95
N LEU A 58 -17.17 -2.50 -1.89
CA LEU A 58 -16.91 -2.45 -3.33
C LEU A 58 -17.74 -1.39 -4.07
N SER A 59 -18.76 -0.81 -3.42
CA SER A 59 -19.60 0.25 -3.99
C SER A 59 -18.94 1.63 -3.87
N ASP A 60 -19.39 2.59 -4.70
CA ASP A 60 -18.94 4.00 -4.64
C ASP A 60 -19.73 4.84 -3.62
N GLU A 61 -20.74 4.29 -2.96
CA GLU A 61 -21.57 5.01 -1.99
C GLU A 61 -21.20 4.71 -0.53
N GLY A 62 -21.04 5.76 0.26
CA GLY A 62 -21.08 5.75 1.74
C GLY A 62 -19.96 5.02 2.49
N ASN A 63 -19.79 3.72 2.24
CA ASN A 63 -18.82 2.82 2.88
C ASN A 63 -17.87 2.16 1.88
N SER A 64 -17.55 2.85 0.78
CA SER A 64 -16.49 2.44 -0.14
C SER A 64 -15.16 2.26 0.60
N PHE A 65 -14.20 1.52 0.01
CA PHE A 65 -12.90 1.28 0.64
C PHE A 65 -12.19 2.57 1.06
N VAL A 66 -12.28 3.63 0.25
CA VAL A 66 -11.88 5.00 0.63
C VAL A 66 -13.15 5.83 0.78
N PRO A 67 -13.66 6.03 2.01
CA PRO A 67 -14.94 6.70 2.22
C PRO A 67 -15.00 8.05 1.53
N ARG A 68 -16.17 8.38 0.97
CA ARG A 68 -16.40 9.66 0.28
C ARG A 68 -15.98 10.88 1.11
N ARG A 69 -16.20 10.84 2.42
CA ARG A 69 -15.78 11.90 3.37
C ARG A 69 -14.26 12.10 3.48
N VAL A 70 -13.46 11.09 3.14
CA VAL A 70 -12.00 11.21 3.05
C VAL A 70 -11.63 11.91 1.74
N ILE A 71 -12.31 11.58 0.64
CA ILE A 71 -12.10 12.16 -0.68
C ILE A 71 -12.53 13.64 -0.67
N GLU A 72 -13.72 13.93 -0.13
CA GLU A 72 -14.30 15.26 0.04
C GLU A 72 -13.74 16.01 1.25
N TYR A 73 -12.50 15.74 1.65
CA TYR A 73 -11.87 16.38 2.81
C TYR A 73 -11.80 17.91 2.68
N LEU A 74 -11.71 18.42 1.44
CA LEU A 74 -11.75 19.86 1.16
C LEU A 74 -13.17 20.46 1.22
N GLY A 75 -14.20 19.62 1.35
CA GLY A 75 -15.61 19.99 1.36
C GLY A 75 -16.37 19.32 0.21
N ALA A 76 -17.54 18.75 0.51
CA ALA A 76 -18.39 18.07 -0.47
C ALA A 76 -18.90 18.98 -1.60
N ASP A 77 -19.05 20.27 -1.31
CA ASP A 77 -19.51 21.27 -2.29
C ASP A 77 -18.37 21.87 -3.13
N VAL A 78 -17.13 21.43 -2.93
CA VAL A 78 -15.96 21.91 -3.69
C VAL A 78 -15.87 21.12 -5.01
N PRO A 79 -16.22 21.70 -6.17
CA PRO A 79 -16.33 20.94 -7.41
C PRO A 79 -14.95 20.46 -7.88
N CYS A 80 -14.78 19.15 -8.08
CA CYS A 80 -13.54 18.58 -8.58
C CYS A 80 -13.49 18.56 -10.10
N VAL A 81 -12.32 18.84 -10.67
CA VAL A 81 -12.05 18.65 -12.10
C VAL A 81 -11.86 17.16 -12.36
N SER A 82 -12.63 16.64 -13.32
CA SER A 82 -12.43 15.28 -13.84
C SER A 82 -11.04 15.16 -14.45
N ALA A 83 -10.33 14.10 -14.08
CA ALA A 83 -8.97 13.89 -14.49
C ALA A 83 -8.64 12.42 -14.75
N ARG A 84 -7.60 12.20 -15.57
CA ARG A 84 -7.04 10.90 -15.86
C ARG A 84 -5.57 10.87 -15.50
N ILE A 85 -5.10 9.71 -15.02
CA ILE A 85 -3.70 9.46 -14.72
C ILE A 85 -3.23 8.18 -15.40
N LYS A 86 -1.92 7.94 -15.41
CA LYS A 86 -1.30 6.69 -15.90
C LYS A 86 -1.67 6.36 -17.35
N GLN A 87 -1.78 7.37 -18.22
CA GLN A 87 -1.97 7.20 -19.66
C GLN A 87 -0.72 6.58 -20.30
N ASP A 88 0.46 7.10 -19.93
CA ASP A 88 1.77 6.52 -20.23
C ASP A 88 2.59 6.31 -18.94
N PRO A 89 3.52 5.33 -18.86
CA PRO A 89 4.37 5.15 -17.69
C PRO A 89 5.23 6.36 -17.36
N SER A 90 5.63 7.13 -18.37
CA SER A 90 6.38 8.38 -18.17
C SER A 90 5.55 9.46 -17.47
N ASP A 91 4.23 9.30 -17.41
CA ASP A 91 3.31 10.18 -16.68
C ASP A 91 3.25 9.85 -15.19
N PHE A 92 3.84 8.73 -14.76
CA PHE A 92 3.83 8.31 -13.37
C PHE A 92 5.23 7.85 -12.96
N ILE A 93 6.03 8.79 -12.47
CA ILE A 93 7.41 8.56 -12.06
C ILE A 93 7.47 8.44 -10.53
N VAL A 94 8.12 7.38 -10.05
CA VAL A 94 8.31 7.13 -8.61
C VAL A 94 9.77 6.88 -8.30
N GLU A 95 10.37 7.78 -7.53
CA GLU A 95 11.78 7.74 -7.17
C GLU A 95 11.93 7.52 -5.67
N GLU A 96 12.54 6.42 -5.28
CA GLU A 96 12.71 6.08 -3.87
C GLU A 96 13.65 7.07 -3.17
N GLN A 97 13.16 7.66 -2.07
CA GLN A 97 14.03 8.28 -1.07
C GLN A 97 14.52 7.17 -0.14
N SER A 98 15.67 6.59 -0.47
CA SER A 98 16.19 5.40 0.21
C SER A 98 16.71 5.75 1.61
N THR A 99 17.51 6.81 1.70
CA THR A 99 17.97 7.42 2.95
C THR A 99 17.70 8.93 2.89
N PRO A 100 17.89 9.70 3.98
CA PRO A 100 17.76 11.17 3.91
C PRO A 100 18.66 11.83 2.86
N SER A 101 19.81 11.22 2.53
CA SER A 101 20.77 11.75 1.56
C SER A 101 20.73 11.07 0.19
N LEU A 102 20.09 9.89 0.04
CA LEU A 102 20.08 9.15 -1.22
C LEU A 102 18.67 9.06 -1.81
N ARG A 103 18.48 9.75 -2.95
CA ARG A 103 17.32 9.58 -3.83
C ARG A 103 17.74 8.74 -5.04
N CYS A 104 17.10 7.59 -5.20
CA CYS A 104 17.24 6.80 -6.41
C CYS A 104 16.47 7.49 -7.55
N ASN A 105 17.16 8.08 -8.53
CA ASN A 105 16.52 8.79 -9.63
C ASN A 105 16.39 7.92 -10.89
N ILE A 106 15.45 8.26 -11.78
CA ILE A 106 15.16 7.47 -13.00
C ILE A 106 16.12 7.76 -14.17
N THR A 107 17.03 8.72 -14.04
CA THR A 107 17.95 9.10 -15.11
C THR A 107 19.15 8.17 -15.15
N THR A 108 19.88 8.18 -16.26
CA THR A 108 21.13 7.42 -16.43
C THR A 108 22.32 8.01 -15.66
N LYS A 109 22.20 9.27 -15.19
CA LYS A 109 23.24 9.88 -14.35
C LYS A 109 23.27 9.21 -12.99
N SER A 110 24.48 9.06 -12.43
CA SER A 110 24.63 8.51 -11.08
C SER A 110 23.88 9.32 -10.01
N ASP A 111 23.31 8.61 -9.03
CA ASP A 111 22.76 9.17 -7.80
C ASP A 111 23.83 9.44 -6.72
N LEU A 112 25.08 9.05 -6.97
CA LEU A 112 26.19 9.10 -6.03
C LEU A 112 27.22 10.16 -6.44
N ASP A 113 27.89 10.73 -5.45
CA ASP A 113 28.97 11.70 -5.70
C ASP A 113 30.20 11.05 -6.36
N SER A 114 30.43 9.76 -6.09
CA SER A 114 31.52 8.98 -6.69
C SER A 114 30.98 7.66 -7.25
N PRO A 115 30.41 7.67 -8.47
CA PRO A 115 30.04 6.44 -9.15
C PRO A 115 31.30 5.62 -9.48
N TYR A 116 31.19 4.30 -9.45
CA TYR A 116 32.24 3.36 -9.88
C TYR A 116 33.44 3.18 -8.95
N CYS A 117 33.52 3.90 -7.82
CA CYS A 117 34.44 3.52 -6.76
C CYS A 117 33.88 2.30 -6.03
N GLU A 118 34.72 1.33 -5.66
CA GLU A 118 34.39 0.27 -4.69
C GLU A 118 34.27 0.87 -3.28
N SER A 119 33.43 1.90 -3.17
CA SER A 119 33.10 2.60 -1.96
C SER A 119 32.14 1.74 -1.13
N GLY A 120 32.23 1.90 0.19
CA GLY A 120 31.42 1.14 1.13
C GLY A 120 32.18 -0.02 1.78
N SER A 121 31.42 -0.96 2.36
CA SER A 121 32.00 -2.08 3.10
C SER A 121 31.03 -3.25 3.15
N GLY A 122 31.55 -4.47 3.18
CA GLY A 122 30.76 -5.70 3.22
C GLY A 122 30.78 -6.49 1.92
N GLU A 123 30.17 -7.66 1.98
CA GLU A 123 30.18 -8.67 0.90
C GLU A 123 28.99 -8.50 -0.06
N MET A 124 27.94 -7.79 0.36
CA MET A 124 26.77 -7.54 -0.47
C MET A 124 26.93 -6.29 -1.33
N ILE A 125 26.18 -6.24 -2.43
CA ILE A 125 26.26 -5.15 -3.40
C ILE A 125 24.88 -4.51 -3.52
N ALA A 126 24.80 -3.21 -3.27
CA ALA A 126 23.60 -2.42 -3.45
C ALA A 126 23.65 -1.66 -4.77
N VAL A 127 22.57 -1.70 -5.55
CA VAL A 127 22.40 -0.96 -6.81
C VAL A 127 21.09 -0.19 -6.81
N THR A 128 21.02 0.89 -7.61
CA THR A 128 19.75 1.49 -8.00
C THR A 128 19.19 0.72 -9.19
N LEU A 129 18.01 0.13 -9.02
CA LEU A 129 17.25 -0.53 -10.08
C LEU A 129 16.19 0.42 -10.61
N VAL A 130 16.24 0.73 -11.91
CA VAL A 130 15.22 1.50 -12.62
C VAL A 130 14.42 0.55 -13.49
N LYS A 131 13.09 0.65 -13.46
CA LYS A 131 12.18 -0.21 -14.24
C LYS A 131 11.04 0.57 -14.88
N CYS A 132 10.57 0.11 -16.03
CA CYS A 132 9.41 0.65 -16.75
C CYS A 132 8.42 -0.47 -17.08
N ARG A 133 7.11 -0.26 -16.81
CA ARG A 133 6.00 -1.22 -17.08
C ARG A 133 6.15 -2.61 -16.44
N LEU A 134 7.03 -2.76 -15.45
CA LEU A 134 7.31 -4.02 -14.77
C LEU A 134 6.93 -3.95 -13.30
N THR A 135 6.42 -5.06 -12.75
CA THR A 135 6.38 -5.26 -11.29
C THR A 135 7.80 -5.38 -10.76
N THR A 136 8.04 -5.05 -9.48
CA THR A 136 9.36 -5.23 -8.86
C THR A 136 9.91 -6.66 -9.01
N GLU A 137 9.08 -7.70 -8.89
CA GLU A 137 9.54 -9.09 -9.07
C GLU A 137 10.05 -9.39 -10.48
N HIS A 138 9.27 -9.04 -11.51
CA HIS A 138 9.70 -9.19 -12.91
C HIS A 138 10.95 -8.36 -13.23
N ALA A 139 11.09 -7.17 -12.63
CA ALA A 139 12.29 -6.35 -12.80
C ALA A 139 13.52 -7.01 -12.14
N ILE A 140 13.36 -7.65 -10.98
CA ILE A 140 14.41 -8.45 -10.37
C ILE A 140 14.78 -9.64 -11.26
N LYS A 141 13.80 -10.38 -11.82
CA LYS A 141 14.08 -11.48 -12.76
C LYS A 141 14.93 -11.00 -13.95
N ARG A 142 14.51 -9.90 -14.60
CA ARG A 142 15.26 -9.26 -15.68
C ARG A 142 16.67 -8.83 -15.26
N MET A 143 16.84 -8.32 -14.04
CA MET A 143 18.14 -7.92 -13.50
C MET A 143 19.04 -9.13 -13.28
N LEU A 144 18.49 -10.25 -12.80
CA LEU A 144 19.24 -11.50 -12.66
C LEU A 144 19.65 -12.07 -14.01
N ASP A 145 18.75 -12.03 -15.00
CA ASP A 145 19.05 -12.45 -16.37
C ASP A 145 20.18 -11.59 -16.97
N LEU A 146 20.14 -10.26 -16.78
CA LEU A 146 21.21 -9.33 -17.18
C LEU A 146 22.55 -9.68 -16.52
N LEU A 147 22.53 -10.06 -15.25
CA LEU A 147 23.73 -10.44 -14.49
C LEU A 147 24.19 -11.89 -14.76
N GLY A 148 23.45 -12.66 -15.57
CA GLY A 148 23.72 -14.08 -15.82
C GLY A 148 23.56 -14.95 -14.56
N LYS A 149 22.69 -14.56 -13.63
CA LYS A 149 22.47 -15.25 -12.35
C LYS A 149 21.04 -15.76 -12.22
N THR A 150 20.84 -16.70 -11.29
CA THR A 150 19.53 -17.24 -10.94
C THR A 150 19.16 -16.93 -9.49
N PRO A 151 17.86 -16.97 -9.12
CA PRO A 151 17.43 -16.82 -7.72
C PRO A 151 18.00 -17.85 -6.73
N ARG A 152 18.60 -18.95 -7.22
CA ARG A 152 19.30 -19.94 -6.40
C ARG A 152 20.74 -19.52 -6.07
N GLN A 153 21.37 -18.76 -6.96
CA GLN A 153 22.76 -18.30 -6.81
C GLN A 153 22.84 -16.99 -6.03
N VAL A 154 21.86 -16.11 -6.25
CA VAL A 154 21.83 -14.78 -5.63
C VAL A 154 20.48 -14.47 -5.03
N ARG A 155 20.54 -13.84 -3.87
CA ARG A 155 19.38 -13.31 -3.16
C ARG A 155 19.30 -11.82 -3.38
N VAL A 156 18.10 -11.33 -3.67
CA VAL A 156 17.83 -9.90 -3.84
C VAL A 156 16.86 -9.42 -2.77
N SER A 157 17.19 -8.32 -2.09
CA SER A 157 16.36 -7.67 -1.08
C SER A 157 16.06 -6.21 -1.45
N TYR A 158 14.89 -5.71 -1.04
CA TYR A 158 14.40 -4.37 -1.39
C TYR A 158 13.47 -3.82 -0.30
N ALA A 159 13.35 -2.50 -0.20
CA ALA A 159 12.63 -1.83 0.89
C ALA A 159 11.11 -1.75 0.69
N GLY A 160 10.63 -1.94 -0.54
CA GLY A 160 9.20 -1.98 -0.86
C GLY A 160 8.93 -2.24 -2.34
N LEU A 161 7.69 -2.60 -2.65
CA LEU A 161 7.21 -2.75 -4.02
C LEU A 161 6.94 -1.37 -4.64
N LYS A 162 7.13 -1.24 -5.96
CA LYS A 162 6.79 -0.03 -6.72
C LYS A 162 5.76 -0.32 -7.80
N ASP A 163 4.99 0.68 -8.18
CA ASP A 163 3.96 0.59 -9.23
C ASP A 163 4.48 -0.07 -10.51
N ARG A 164 3.66 -0.94 -11.12
CA ARG A 164 3.96 -1.54 -12.43
C ARG A 164 3.80 -0.53 -13.55
N TRP A 165 2.68 0.20 -13.55
CA TRP A 165 2.32 1.20 -14.57
C TRP A 165 2.97 2.55 -14.28
N ALA A 166 4.30 2.56 -14.31
CA ALA A 166 5.14 3.68 -13.92
C ALA A 166 6.57 3.47 -14.43
N ILE A 167 7.36 4.55 -14.46
CA ILE A 167 8.82 4.47 -14.41
C ILE A 167 9.24 4.62 -12.95
N THR A 168 9.98 3.66 -12.41
CA THR A 168 10.30 3.66 -10.98
C THR A 168 11.76 3.37 -10.74
N ALA A 169 12.37 4.09 -9.81
CA ALA A 169 13.73 3.86 -9.34
C ALA A 169 13.71 3.46 -7.85
N GLN A 170 14.41 2.38 -7.50
CA GLN A 170 14.48 1.87 -6.13
C GLN A 170 15.85 1.28 -5.81
N ARG A 171 16.23 1.27 -4.53
CA ARG A 171 17.43 0.56 -4.08
C ARG A 171 17.13 -0.92 -3.96
N VAL A 172 18.06 -1.75 -4.43
CA VAL A 172 18.06 -3.20 -4.20
C VAL A 172 19.43 -3.64 -3.70
N VAL A 173 19.48 -4.71 -2.92
CA VAL A 173 20.73 -5.31 -2.42
C VAL A 173 20.80 -6.75 -2.87
N ILE A 174 21.94 -7.11 -3.46
CA ILE A 174 22.28 -8.41 -4.03
C ILE A 174 23.30 -9.07 -3.11
N GLU A 175 23.06 -10.33 -2.78
CA GLU A 175 23.91 -11.19 -1.94
C GLU A 175 24.08 -12.55 -2.62
N GLY A 176 25.26 -13.15 -2.55
CA GLY A 176 25.51 -14.52 -2.98
C GLY A 176 26.66 -14.63 -3.98
N ASP A 177 26.53 -15.57 -4.91
CA ASP A 177 27.53 -15.89 -5.93
C ASP A 177 27.58 -14.81 -7.04
N ILE A 178 28.10 -13.63 -6.70
CA ILE A 178 28.33 -12.52 -7.63
C ILE A 178 29.42 -11.56 -7.11
N THR A 179 30.32 -11.11 -7.98
CA THR A 179 31.38 -10.15 -7.63
C THR A 179 30.98 -8.70 -7.90
N PHE A 180 31.69 -7.75 -7.29
CA PHE A 180 31.46 -6.32 -7.53
C PHE A 180 31.72 -5.95 -8.99
N GLU A 181 32.77 -6.50 -9.59
CA GLU A 181 33.13 -6.29 -10.99
C GLU A 181 32.07 -6.83 -11.95
N GLU A 182 31.47 -7.99 -11.64
CA GLU A 182 30.36 -8.55 -12.43
C GLU A 182 29.15 -7.60 -12.45
N VAL A 183 28.79 -7.01 -11.30
CA VAL A 183 27.72 -6.02 -11.21
C VAL A 183 28.12 -4.73 -11.93
N LEU A 184 29.34 -4.25 -11.70
CA LEU A 184 29.87 -3.01 -12.26
C LEU A 184 29.85 -3.02 -13.80
N ARG A 185 30.26 -4.13 -14.43
CA ARG A 185 30.22 -4.30 -15.90
C ARG A 185 28.82 -4.18 -16.49
N ASN A 186 27.78 -4.44 -15.71
CA ASN A 186 26.38 -4.35 -16.12
C ASN A 186 25.71 -3.05 -15.66
N CYS A 187 26.44 -2.13 -15.00
CA CYS A 187 25.95 -0.81 -14.60
C CYS A 187 26.22 0.24 -15.70
N MET A 188 25.73 -0.04 -16.91
CA MET A 188 25.84 0.82 -18.09
C MET A 188 24.44 1.34 -18.46
N PRO A 189 23.89 2.30 -17.70
CA PRO A 189 22.48 2.67 -17.82
C PRO A 189 22.19 3.38 -19.14
N ASP A 190 21.19 2.88 -19.88
CA ASP A 190 20.67 3.49 -21.11
C ASP A 190 19.14 3.69 -21.00
N MET A 191 18.67 4.87 -21.40
CA MET A 191 17.22 5.15 -21.43
C MET A 191 16.51 4.32 -22.50
N GLU A 192 17.17 3.97 -23.60
CA GLU A 192 16.56 3.15 -24.66
C GLU A 192 16.22 1.75 -24.14
N GLU A 193 17.01 1.20 -23.21
CA GLU A 193 16.75 -0.08 -22.53
C GLU A 193 15.42 -0.09 -21.75
N LEU A 194 14.98 1.04 -21.20
CA LEU A 194 13.70 1.13 -20.50
C LEU A 194 12.50 0.97 -21.44
N THR A 195 12.67 1.24 -22.74
CA THR A 195 11.57 1.30 -23.72
C THR A 195 11.66 0.28 -24.86
N SER A 196 12.81 -0.37 -25.05
CA SER A 196 13.14 -1.18 -26.22
C SER A 196 12.31 -2.48 -26.36
N SER A 197 11.90 -3.12 -25.26
CA SER A 197 11.07 -4.35 -25.31
C SER A 197 9.58 -4.06 -25.09
N ARG A 198 8.84 -3.73 -26.16
CA ARG A 198 7.39 -3.44 -26.12
C ARG A 198 7.02 -2.31 -25.13
N GLY A 199 7.91 -1.32 -24.96
CA GLY A 199 7.74 -0.24 -24.00
C GLY A 199 7.90 -0.66 -22.54
N SER A 200 8.69 -1.69 -22.26
CA SER A 200 9.04 -2.15 -20.91
C SER A 200 10.52 -2.54 -20.84
N GLY A 201 11.14 -2.35 -19.67
CA GLY A 201 12.58 -2.58 -19.53
C GLY A 201 13.11 -2.22 -18.15
N ILE A 202 14.41 -2.44 -17.97
CA ILE A 202 15.16 -2.09 -16.76
C ILE A 202 16.55 -1.56 -17.13
N PHE A 203 17.19 -0.85 -16.20
CA PHE A 203 18.64 -0.78 -16.11
C PHE A 203 19.05 -0.73 -14.63
N ILE A 204 20.33 -0.97 -14.36
CA ILE A 204 20.94 -0.81 -13.04
C ILE A 204 22.07 0.21 -13.07
N LYS A 205 22.27 0.92 -11.96
CA LYS A 205 23.37 1.86 -11.77
C LYS A 205 23.80 1.91 -10.30
N ASP A 206 24.85 2.67 -10.03
CA ASP A 206 25.29 3.02 -8.67
C ASP A 206 25.61 1.81 -7.76
N PRO A 207 26.49 0.88 -8.21
CA PRO A 207 26.92 -0.25 -7.38
C PRO A 207 27.77 0.23 -6.21
N VAL A 208 27.44 -0.21 -4.99
CA VAL A 208 28.16 0.12 -3.74
C VAL A 208 28.18 -1.10 -2.81
N ARG A 209 29.28 -1.33 -2.10
CA ARG A 209 29.34 -2.41 -1.10
C ARG A 209 28.56 -2.06 0.16
N VAL A 210 27.77 -3.02 0.64
CA VAL A 210 26.95 -2.86 1.86
C VAL A 210 27.06 -4.07 2.78
N ARG A 211 26.81 -3.84 4.08
CA ARG A 211 26.81 -4.88 5.13
C ARG A 211 25.43 -5.38 5.52
N LYS A 212 24.35 -4.81 4.99
CA LYS A 212 22.99 -5.11 5.42
C LYS A 212 22.04 -5.26 4.24
N HIS A 213 21.11 -6.20 4.38
CA HIS A 213 19.92 -6.28 3.54
C HIS A 213 18.99 -5.08 3.72
N LEU A 214 18.16 -4.87 2.71
CA LEU A 214 16.98 -4.02 2.84
C LEU A 214 15.82 -4.87 3.38
N GLY A 215 15.30 -4.47 4.54
CA GLY A 215 14.03 -4.94 5.07
C GLY A 215 12.88 -4.06 4.59
N MET A 216 11.67 -4.60 4.65
CA MET A 216 10.46 -3.84 4.31
C MET A 216 10.35 -2.59 5.19
N GLY A 217 10.14 -1.43 4.56
CA GLY A 217 10.05 -0.15 5.26
C GLY A 217 11.39 0.53 5.54
N HIS A 218 12.53 -0.01 5.09
CA HIS A 218 13.85 0.64 5.22
C HIS A 218 14.06 1.86 4.30
N LEU A 219 12.99 2.42 3.73
CA LEU A 219 13.02 3.64 2.93
C LEU A 219 12.36 4.81 3.69
N VAL A 220 12.84 6.02 3.44
CA VAL A 220 12.22 7.25 3.98
C VAL A 220 10.86 7.48 3.32
N GLY A 221 10.79 7.35 2.00
CA GLY A 221 9.61 7.70 1.23
C GLY A 221 9.80 7.60 -0.26
N ASN A 222 8.90 8.23 -1.01
CA ASN A 222 8.94 8.27 -2.47
C ASN A 222 8.70 9.69 -2.95
N ASN A 223 9.52 10.11 -3.91
CA ASN A 223 9.32 11.31 -4.70
C ASN A 223 8.50 10.95 -5.93
N PHE A 224 7.38 11.66 -6.11
CA PHE A 224 6.45 11.46 -7.20
C PHE A 224 6.59 12.60 -8.21
N THR A 225 6.56 12.24 -9.49
CA THR A 225 6.24 13.17 -10.58
C THR A 225 5.09 12.57 -11.38
N ILE A 226 3.93 13.20 -11.33
CA ILE A 226 2.69 12.65 -11.88
C ILE A 226 2.06 13.67 -12.82
N LYS A 227 1.77 13.26 -14.07
CA LYS A 227 0.92 14.05 -14.96
C LYS A 227 -0.54 13.67 -14.74
N VAL A 228 -1.35 14.71 -14.55
CA VAL A 228 -2.79 14.63 -14.36
C VAL A 228 -3.42 15.30 -15.57
N TYR A 229 -4.09 14.50 -16.39
CA TYR A 229 -4.76 14.98 -17.61
C TYR A 229 -6.16 15.45 -17.25
N ALA A 230 -6.46 16.72 -17.51
CA ALA A 230 -7.75 17.36 -17.29
C ALA A 230 -8.21 18.06 -18.58
N PRO A 231 -8.69 17.29 -19.58
CA PRO A 231 -9.05 17.83 -20.90
C PRO A 231 -10.06 18.98 -20.79
N GLY A 232 -9.88 20.01 -21.63
CA GLY A 232 -10.77 21.18 -21.66
C GLY A 232 -10.45 22.27 -20.63
N GLN A 233 -9.48 22.06 -19.75
CA GLN A 233 -8.99 23.11 -18.84
C GLN A 233 -7.80 23.84 -19.45
N SER A 234 -7.80 25.18 -19.42
CA SER A 234 -6.60 25.96 -19.77
C SER A 234 -5.55 25.88 -18.66
N SER A 235 -4.29 26.17 -18.99
CA SER A 235 -3.19 26.28 -18.03
C SER A 235 -3.55 27.22 -16.87
N SER A 236 -4.05 28.42 -17.15
CA SER A 236 -4.45 29.40 -16.13
C SER A 236 -5.63 28.95 -15.27
N ALA A 237 -6.58 28.20 -15.84
CA ALA A 237 -7.70 27.62 -15.11
C ALA A 237 -7.22 26.53 -14.14
N LEU A 238 -6.29 25.67 -14.57
CA LEU A 238 -5.69 24.65 -13.71
C LEU A 238 -4.88 25.25 -12.56
N GLU A 239 -4.09 26.30 -12.81
CA GLU A 239 -3.37 27.00 -11.75
C GLU A 239 -4.33 27.60 -10.72
N SER A 240 -5.37 28.29 -11.19
CA SER A 240 -6.43 28.88 -10.37
C SER A 240 -7.26 27.81 -9.63
N TYR A 241 -7.31 26.59 -10.15
CA TYR A 241 -7.99 25.45 -9.54
C TYR A 241 -7.15 24.79 -8.43
N ILE A 242 -5.85 24.54 -8.68
CA ILE A 242 -4.97 23.81 -7.76
C ILE A 242 -4.55 24.69 -6.58
N ALA A 243 -4.14 25.93 -6.83
CA ALA A 243 -3.59 26.83 -5.80
C ALA A 243 -4.48 26.98 -4.55
N PRO A 244 -5.80 27.28 -4.64
CA PRO A 244 -6.64 27.42 -3.46
C PRO A 244 -6.83 26.10 -2.69
N ARG A 245 -6.80 24.94 -3.37
CA ARG A 245 -6.90 23.62 -2.72
C ARG A 245 -5.68 23.31 -1.88
N ILE A 246 -4.49 23.54 -2.44
CA ILE A 246 -3.23 23.39 -1.71
C ILE A 246 -3.19 24.35 -0.52
N LYS A 247 -3.63 25.60 -0.73
CA LYS A 247 -3.73 26.60 0.34
C LYS A 247 -4.66 26.12 1.47
N ALA A 248 -5.81 25.52 1.15
CA ALA A 248 -6.72 24.95 2.14
C ALA A 248 -6.07 23.78 2.93
N LEU A 249 -5.29 22.93 2.28
CA LEU A 249 -4.55 21.85 2.94
C LEU A 249 -3.38 22.38 3.79
N SER A 250 -2.72 23.47 3.38
CA SER A 250 -1.62 24.10 4.12
C SER A 250 -2.08 24.79 5.39
N PHE A 251 -3.20 25.52 5.36
CA PHE A 251 -3.72 26.19 6.55
C PHE A 251 -4.23 25.24 7.63
N ALA A 252 -4.53 24.00 7.25
CA ALA A 252 -4.92 22.99 8.22
C ALA A 252 -3.78 22.67 9.20
N ASN A 253 -2.48 22.83 8.83
CA ASN A 253 -1.33 22.44 9.68
C ASN A 253 0.04 23.05 9.24
N GLY A 254 0.50 24.13 9.89
CA GLY A 254 1.93 24.46 10.06
C GLY A 254 2.72 25.08 8.88
N ASN A 255 3.53 26.10 9.19
CA ASN A 255 4.17 27.05 8.26
C ASN A 255 5.47 26.56 7.57
N GLN A 256 5.43 25.53 6.73
CA GLN A 256 6.52 25.29 5.76
C GLN A 256 6.02 25.45 4.32
N GLN A 257 6.64 26.38 3.59
CA GLN A 257 6.28 26.67 2.21
C GLN A 257 6.46 25.43 1.33
N GLY A 258 5.41 25.02 0.62
CA GLY A 258 5.41 23.81 -0.21
C GLY A 258 5.16 22.50 0.54
N SER A 259 4.77 22.57 1.82
CA SER A 259 4.35 21.40 2.61
C SER A 259 2.92 21.56 3.11
N PHE A 260 2.20 20.45 3.23
CA PHE A 260 0.85 20.38 3.79
C PHE A 260 0.52 18.97 4.26
N LEU A 261 -0.56 18.82 5.03
CA LEU A 261 -1.05 17.52 5.48
C LEU A 261 -2.32 17.11 4.73
N PHE A 262 -2.49 15.82 4.47
CA PHE A 262 -3.77 15.25 4.01
C PHE A 262 -4.09 13.92 4.72
N PRO A 263 -5.37 13.50 4.75
CA PRO A 263 -5.78 12.23 5.35
C PRO A 263 -5.00 11.02 4.84
N ASN A 264 -4.42 10.24 5.76
CA ASN A 264 -3.53 9.13 5.46
C ASN A 264 -4.29 7.80 5.24
N ALA A 265 -5.33 7.84 4.42
CA ALA A 265 -6.10 6.64 4.08
C ALA A 265 -5.28 5.62 3.29
N TYR A 266 -5.68 4.36 3.36
CA TYR A 266 -5.22 3.33 2.44
C TYR A 266 -5.92 3.52 1.10
N GLY A 267 -5.19 3.69 0.00
CA GLY A 267 -5.79 3.80 -1.33
C GLY A 267 -6.33 2.47 -1.87
N ARG A 268 -7.20 2.52 -2.89
CA ARG A 268 -7.81 1.34 -3.56
C ARG A 268 -6.81 0.29 -4.04
N GLN A 269 -5.56 0.69 -4.29
CA GLN A 269 -4.45 -0.21 -4.61
C GLN A 269 -4.21 -1.30 -3.55
N ARG A 270 -4.57 -1.02 -2.28
CA ARG A 270 -4.50 -2.00 -1.20
C ARG A 270 -5.42 -3.22 -1.42
N LEU A 271 -6.49 -3.06 -2.21
CA LEU A 271 -7.39 -4.14 -2.59
C LEU A 271 -6.85 -5.03 -3.72
N GLY A 272 -5.66 -4.71 -4.25
CA GLY A 272 -5.09 -5.41 -5.41
C GLY A 272 -5.82 -5.10 -6.71
N ARG A 273 -5.32 -5.61 -7.83
CA ARG A 273 -5.87 -5.32 -9.16
C ARG A 273 -7.35 -5.72 -9.30
N ARG A 274 -7.70 -6.90 -8.79
CA ARG A 274 -9.07 -7.43 -8.81
C ARG A 274 -10.04 -6.68 -7.89
N GLN A 275 -9.53 -5.78 -7.05
CA GLN A 275 -10.28 -5.05 -6.03
C GLN A 275 -10.99 -5.96 -5.00
N ASN A 276 -10.57 -7.21 -4.82
CA ASN A 276 -11.25 -8.20 -3.99
C ASN A 276 -10.49 -8.60 -2.71
N LEU A 277 -9.29 -8.04 -2.44
CA LEU A 277 -8.49 -8.50 -1.29
C LEU A 277 -9.13 -8.27 0.07
N PHE A 278 -10.09 -7.34 0.19
CA PHE A 278 -10.89 -7.19 1.41
C PHE A 278 -11.72 -8.45 1.68
N GLY A 279 -12.42 -8.97 0.66
CA GLY A 279 -13.20 -10.20 0.77
C GLY A 279 -12.33 -11.44 0.95
N VAL A 280 -11.19 -11.53 0.26
CA VAL A 280 -10.19 -12.57 0.49
C VAL A 280 -9.68 -12.52 1.93
N GLY A 281 -9.34 -11.34 2.44
CA GLY A 281 -8.89 -11.14 3.81
C GLY A 281 -9.93 -11.53 4.85
N TYR A 282 -11.20 -11.19 4.62
CA TYR A 282 -12.29 -11.61 5.49
C TYR A 282 -12.42 -13.14 5.57
N GLU A 283 -12.53 -13.82 4.41
CA GLU A 283 -12.63 -15.29 4.37
C GLU A 283 -11.42 -15.95 5.02
N PHE A 284 -10.23 -15.42 4.74
CA PHE A 284 -8.99 -15.90 5.32
C PHE A 284 -8.98 -15.80 6.86
N ILE A 285 -9.40 -14.66 7.42
CA ILE A 285 -9.40 -14.46 8.87
C ILE A 285 -10.49 -15.29 9.55
N VAL A 286 -11.68 -15.38 8.97
CA VAL A 286 -12.85 -15.98 9.64
C VAL A 286 -12.95 -17.49 9.42
N ASN A 287 -12.60 -17.95 8.22
CA ASN A 287 -12.78 -19.34 7.76
C ASN A 287 -11.45 -20.05 7.51
N GLY A 288 -10.33 -19.37 7.69
CA GLY A 288 -8.99 -19.95 7.69
C GLY A 288 -8.33 -20.01 6.32
N ALA A 289 -7.17 -20.67 6.29
CA ALA A 289 -6.28 -20.68 5.14
C ALA A 289 -6.90 -21.25 3.88
N GLU A 290 -7.59 -22.39 3.99
CA GLU A 290 -8.24 -23.06 2.87
C GLU A 290 -9.28 -22.15 2.20
N ALA A 291 -10.16 -21.52 2.98
CA ALA A 291 -11.20 -20.62 2.47
C ALA A 291 -10.64 -19.35 1.82
N GLY A 292 -9.64 -18.72 2.45
CA GLY A 292 -8.98 -17.54 1.88
C GLY A 292 -8.26 -17.86 0.56
N ILE A 293 -7.53 -18.98 0.52
CA ILE A 293 -6.84 -19.43 -0.70
C ILE A 293 -7.85 -19.77 -1.78
N LYS A 294 -8.92 -20.52 -1.47
CA LYS A 294 -10.01 -20.80 -2.42
C LYS A 294 -10.48 -19.53 -3.09
N ARG A 295 -10.94 -18.56 -2.29
CA ARG A 295 -11.47 -17.29 -2.81
C ARG A 295 -10.44 -16.55 -3.66
N PHE A 296 -9.18 -16.50 -3.20
CA PHE A 296 -8.12 -15.88 -3.98
C PHE A 296 -7.90 -16.58 -5.33
N LEU A 297 -7.89 -17.91 -5.38
CA LEU A 297 -7.65 -18.65 -6.62
C LEU A 297 -8.84 -18.56 -7.59
N THR A 298 -10.07 -18.65 -7.09
CA THR A 298 -11.26 -18.92 -7.92
C THR A 298 -12.14 -17.70 -8.22
N GLU A 299 -12.10 -16.65 -7.40
CA GLU A 299 -12.98 -15.49 -7.57
C GLU A 299 -12.63 -14.70 -8.84
N VAL A 300 -13.61 -14.57 -9.74
CA VAL A 300 -13.49 -13.83 -10.99
C VAL A 300 -13.74 -12.33 -10.74
N SER A 301 -13.00 -11.47 -11.44
CA SER A 301 -13.20 -10.02 -11.41
C SER A 301 -13.33 -9.42 -12.81
N GLY A 302 -14.15 -8.37 -12.94
CA GLY A 302 -14.25 -7.58 -14.18
C GLY A 302 -12.95 -6.85 -14.56
N ASN A 303 -12.03 -6.67 -13.60
CA ASN A 303 -10.74 -6.00 -13.80
C ASN A 303 -9.64 -6.95 -14.34
N GLU A 304 -10.03 -8.13 -14.81
CA GLU A 304 -9.15 -9.16 -15.36
C GLU A 304 -9.44 -9.43 -16.83
N LYS A 305 -8.41 -9.90 -17.53
CA LYS A 305 -8.56 -10.36 -18.92
C LYS A 305 -9.49 -11.59 -18.97
N PRO A 306 -10.32 -11.75 -20.02
CA PRO A 306 -11.23 -12.89 -20.15
C PRO A 306 -10.53 -14.25 -19.99
N GLN A 307 -9.29 -14.39 -20.48
CA GLN A 307 -8.51 -15.63 -20.33
C GLN A 307 -8.22 -15.95 -18.86
N ALA A 308 -7.84 -14.94 -18.05
CA ALA A 308 -7.60 -15.14 -16.62
C ALA A 308 -8.90 -15.52 -15.89
N GLN A 309 -10.02 -14.89 -16.26
CA GLN A 309 -11.33 -15.25 -15.72
C GLN A 309 -11.67 -16.72 -16.01
N GLU A 310 -11.40 -17.18 -17.22
CA GLU A 310 -11.64 -18.58 -17.61
C GLU A 310 -10.72 -19.56 -16.86
N ALA A 311 -9.43 -19.24 -16.74
CA ALA A 311 -8.50 -20.04 -15.94
C ALA A 311 -8.98 -20.17 -14.49
N ARG A 312 -9.52 -19.09 -13.88
CA ARG A 312 -10.10 -19.16 -12.53
C ARG A 312 -11.31 -20.07 -12.44
N ARG A 313 -12.20 -20.08 -13.45
CA ARG A 313 -13.35 -21.01 -13.49
C ARG A 313 -12.88 -22.45 -13.55
N ARG A 314 -11.86 -22.75 -14.36
CA ARG A 314 -11.27 -24.09 -14.44
C ARG A 314 -10.58 -24.49 -13.12
N ILE A 315 -9.84 -23.58 -12.50
CA ILE A 315 -9.26 -23.79 -11.16
C ILE A 315 -10.37 -24.00 -10.12
N ALA A 316 -11.51 -23.33 -10.24
CA ALA A 316 -12.66 -23.53 -9.35
C ALA A 316 -13.23 -24.94 -9.46
N GLN A 317 -13.35 -25.49 -10.68
CA GLN A 317 -13.78 -26.87 -10.91
C GLN A 317 -12.82 -27.88 -10.26
N GLU A 318 -11.51 -27.68 -10.44
CA GLU A 318 -10.50 -28.52 -9.75
C GLU A 318 -10.59 -28.40 -8.23
N TRP A 319 -10.87 -27.21 -7.72
CA TRP A 319 -10.98 -26.96 -6.28
C TRP A 319 -12.22 -27.63 -5.69
N GLU A 320 -13.37 -27.54 -6.37
CA GLU A 320 -14.61 -28.19 -5.95
C GLU A 320 -14.47 -29.71 -5.93
N ALA A 321 -13.81 -30.29 -6.93
CA ALA A 321 -13.49 -31.72 -6.95
C ALA A 321 -12.55 -32.09 -5.78
N ALA A 322 -11.54 -31.28 -5.51
CA ALA A 322 -10.64 -31.45 -4.37
C ALA A 322 -11.38 -31.39 -3.03
N GLU A 323 -12.31 -30.46 -2.85
CA GLU A 323 -13.12 -30.34 -1.63
C GLU A 323 -14.01 -31.57 -1.42
N ALA A 324 -14.68 -32.04 -2.48
CA ALA A 324 -15.52 -33.23 -2.40
C ALA A 324 -14.70 -34.47 -1.95
N LYS A 325 -13.51 -34.64 -2.53
CA LYS A 325 -12.60 -35.73 -2.17
C LYS A 325 -12.02 -35.57 -0.76
N ALA A 326 -11.55 -34.38 -0.41
CA ALA A 326 -11.05 -34.08 0.92
C ALA A 326 -12.10 -34.37 2.00
N LYS A 327 -13.37 -34.00 1.75
CA LYS A 327 -14.48 -34.32 2.65
C LYS A 327 -14.71 -35.83 2.79
N ALA A 328 -14.67 -36.59 1.69
CA ALA A 328 -14.82 -38.04 1.73
C ALA A 328 -13.70 -38.74 2.51
N GLU A 329 -12.49 -38.17 2.49
CA GLU A 329 -11.30 -38.73 3.15
C GLU A 329 -11.06 -38.19 4.57
N GLY A 330 -11.89 -37.25 5.05
CA GLY A 330 -11.64 -36.56 6.34
C GLY A 330 -10.33 -35.76 6.35
N SER A 331 -10.02 -35.12 5.22
CA SER A 331 -8.75 -34.46 4.91
C SER A 331 -8.98 -33.00 4.47
N THR A 332 -7.93 -32.34 3.97
CA THR A 332 -7.97 -30.95 3.46
C THR A 332 -7.64 -30.90 1.98
N VAL A 333 -7.99 -29.81 1.29
CA VAL A 333 -7.62 -29.61 -0.13
C VAL A 333 -6.11 -29.64 -0.32
N ALA A 334 -5.33 -29.14 0.66
CA ALA A 334 -3.86 -29.21 0.63
C ALA A 334 -3.28 -30.63 0.48
N ARG A 335 -4.04 -31.68 0.81
CA ARG A 335 -3.61 -33.09 0.68
C ARG A 335 -4.05 -33.74 -0.63
N GLN A 336 -4.84 -33.04 -1.44
CA GLN A 336 -5.41 -33.55 -2.70
C GLN A 336 -4.46 -33.30 -3.87
N VAL A 337 -3.34 -34.04 -3.88
CA VAL A 337 -2.20 -33.86 -4.81
C VAL A 337 -2.63 -33.80 -6.28
N LEU A 338 -3.51 -34.70 -6.73
CA LEU A 338 -3.95 -34.75 -8.12
C LEU A 338 -4.67 -33.46 -8.56
N HIS A 339 -5.51 -32.90 -7.70
CA HIS A 339 -6.23 -31.67 -8.01
C HIS A 339 -5.32 -30.44 -7.93
N LEU A 340 -4.39 -30.40 -6.97
CA LEU A 340 -3.37 -29.35 -6.93
C LEU A 340 -2.49 -29.37 -8.18
N GLN A 341 -2.17 -30.57 -8.69
CA GLN A 341 -1.45 -30.74 -9.96
C GLN A 341 -2.29 -30.24 -11.15
N GLY A 342 -3.58 -30.56 -11.22
CA GLY A 342 -4.48 -30.03 -12.26
C GLY A 342 -4.59 -28.50 -12.25
N MET A 343 -4.66 -27.89 -11.07
CA MET A 343 -4.60 -26.42 -10.94
C MET A 343 -3.28 -25.85 -11.45
N LEU A 344 -2.17 -26.53 -11.19
CA LEU A 344 -0.85 -26.11 -11.63
C LEU A 344 -0.73 -26.20 -13.15
N GLU A 345 -1.24 -27.27 -13.77
CA GLU A 345 -1.28 -27.44 -15.22
C GLU A 345 -2.01 -26.30 -15.91
N ILE A 346 -3.17 -25.89 -15.39
CA ILE A 346 -3.91 -24.71 -15.90
C ILE A 346 -3.04 -23.45 -15.85
N LEU A 347 -2.28 -23.25 -14.77
CA LEU A 347 -1.43 -22.07 -14.56
C LEU A 347 -0.12 -22.11 -15.37
N GLU A 348 0.31 -23.29 -15.80
CA GLU A 348 1.53 -23.52 -16.56
C GLU A 348 1.30 -23.75 -18.05
N GLU A 349 0.03 -23.77 -18.50
CA GLU A 349 -0.34 -23.90 -19.91
C GLU A 349 0.50 -22.98 -20.81
N PRO A 350 1.14 -23.54 -21.85
CA PRO A 350 1.98 -22.75 -22.73
C PRO A 350 1.10 -21.79 -23.54
N VAL A 351 1.47 -20.51 -23.52
CA VAL A 351 0.75 -19.47 -24.24
C VAL A 351 1.66 -18.68 -25.17
N GLY A 352 1.15 -18.42 -26.38
CA GLY A 352 1.84 -17.70 -27.44
C GLY A 352 2.99 -18.49 -28.08
N HIS A 353 3.67 -17.87 -29.05
CA HIS A 353 4.69 -18.52 -29.88
C HIS A 353 6.01 -18.85 -29.14
N HIS A 354 6.22 -18.32 -27.94
CA HIS A 354 7.46 -18.51 -27.17
C HIS A 354 7.33 -19.46 -25.98
N GLY A 355 6.17 -20.12 -25.82
CA GLY A 355 5.95 -21.08 -24.72
C GLY A 355 6.03 -20.46 -23.33
N ALA A 356 5.68 -19.18 -23.17
CA ALA A 356 5.61 -18.57 -21.84
C ALA A 356 4.50 -19.25 -21.02
N LYS A 357 4.69 -19.35 -19.70
CA LYS A 357 3.66 -19.92 -18.82
C LYS A 357 2.46 -18.99 -18.75
N PHE A 358 1.24 -19.56 -18.72
CA PHE A 358 -0.01 -18.81 -18.59
C PHE A 358 0.04 -17.79 -17.44
N CYS A 359 0.53 -18.23 -16.28
CA CYS A 359 0.61 -17.40 -15.08
C CYS A 359 1.45 -16.11 -15.27
N GLU A 360 2.52 -16.17 -16.06
CA GLU A 360 3.38 -15.01 -16.35
C GLU A 360 2.68 -14.03 -17.30
N GLN A 361 2.04 -14.55 -18.36
CA GLN A 361 1.36 -13.72 -19.36
C GLN A 361 0.10 -13.02 -18.81
N PHE A 362 -0.65 -13.71 -17.94
CA PHE A 362 -1.95 -13.24 -17.43
C PHE A 362 -1.91 -12.74 -15.99
N ASN A 363 -0.71 -12.54 -15.41
CA ASN A 363 -0.51 -11.98 -14.08
C ASN A 363 -1.16 -12.83 -12.96
N MET A 364 -1.00 -14.15 -13.07
CA MET A 364 -1.44 -15.14 -12.07
C MET A 364 -0.25 -15.85 -11.39
N VAL A 365 0.89 -15.16 -11.28
CA VAL A 365 2.13 -15.70 -10.69
C VAL A 365 1.96 -16.05 -9.22
N TRP A 366 1.11 -15.33 -8.48
CA TRP A 366 0.89 -15.62 -7.07
C TRP A 366 0.03 -16.86 -6.86
N GLU A 367 -0.99 -17.05 -7.70
CA GLU A 367 -1.77 -18.28 -7.76
C GLU A 367 -0.85 -19.48 -8.01
N HIS A 368 0.06 -19.37 -8.99
CA HIS A 368 1.06 -20.40 -9.29
C HIS A 368 1.97 -20.69 -8.09
N LYS A 369 2.53 -19.66 -7.45
CA LYS A 369 3.41 -19.81 -6.28
C LYS A 369 2.67 -20.47 -5.10
N ILE A 370 1.42 -20.07 -4.83
CA ILE A 370 0.60 -20.64 -3.75
C ILE A 370 0.31 -22.12 -4.03
N VAL A 371 -0.19 -22.46 -5.22
CA VAL A 371 -0.52 -23.84 -5.60
C VAL A 371 0.75 -24.72 -5.58
N SER A 372 1.86 -24.22 -6.14
CA SER A 372 3.14 -24.92 -6.13
C SER A 372 3.62 -25.22 -4.70
N LYS A 373 3.52 -24.24 -3.79
CA LYS A 373 3.94 -24.42 -2.39
C LYS A 373 3.00 -25.34 -1.61
N LEU A 374 1.69 -25.30 -1.90
CA LEU A 374 0.74 -26.27 -1.35
C LEU A 374 1.04 -27.69 -1.83
N LEU A 375 1.36 -27.88 -3.11
CA LEU A 375 1.72 -29.17 -3.67
C LEU A 375 2.99 -29.75 -3.03
N GLU A 376 3.99 -28.90 -2.80
CA GLU A 376 5.25 -29.25 -2.14
C GLU A 376 5.05 -29.63 -0.66
N THR A 377 4.33 -28.79 0.09
CA THR A 377 4.27 -28.90 1.56
C THR A 377 3.10 -29.73 2.06
N ARG A 378 2.00 -29.76 1.30
CA ARG A 378 0.70 -30.37 1.63
C ARG A 378 0.13 -29.87 2.96
N ASP A 379 0.51 -28.65 3.33
CA ASP A 379 0.30 -28.08 4.65
C ASP A 379 0.11 -26.57 4.54
N TYR A 380 -1.02 -26.09 5.07
CA TYR A 380 -1.35 -24.67 5.03
C TYR A 380 -0.36 -23.84 5.84
N GLU A 381 -0.01 -24.24 7.06
CA GLU A 381 0.88 -23.45 7.91
C GLU A 381 2.25 -23.23 7.26
N ARG A 382 2.89 -24.30 6.76
CA ARG A 382 4.16 -24.22 6.04
C ARG A 382 4.05 -23.32 4.81
N THR A 383 2.95 -23.42 4.08
CA THR A 383 2.68 -22.56 2.93
C THR A 383 2.55 -21.09 3.35
N LEU A 384 1.75 -20.79 4.37
CA LEU A 384 1.54 -19.44 4.87
C LEU A 384 2.85 -18.81 5.36
N ARG A 385 3.68 -19.57 6.10
CA ARG A 385 4.97 -19.10 6.62
C ARG A 385 5.98 -18.88 5.48
N ALA A 386 6.05 -19.77 4.49
CA ALA A 386 6.91 -19.62 3.32
C ALA A 386 6.57 -18.39 2.46
N HIS A 387 5.30 -17.98 2.48
CA HIS A 387 4.74 -16.92 1.65
C HIS A 387 4.12 -15.78 2.48
N TYR A 388 4.64 -15.57 3.70
CA TYR A 388 4.08 -14.66 4.69
C TYR A 388 3.76 -13.27 4.13
N THR A 389 4.70 -12.68 3.39
CA THR A 389 4.56 -11.31 2.87
C THR A 389 3.30 -11.15 2.01
N ILE A 390 2.93 -12.16 1.22
CA ILE A 390 1.77 -12.12 0.33
C ILE A 390 0.49 -12.24 1.14
N PHE A 391 0.39 -13.25 2.00
CA PHE A 391 -0.79 -13.50 2.83
C PHE A 391 -1.04 -12.36 3.82
N SER A 392 0.01 -11.67 4.28
CA SER A 392 -0.11 -10.47 5.11
C SER A 392 -0.80 -9.30 4.39
N LEU A 393 -0.83 -9.29 3.05
CA LEU A 393 -1.57 -8.29 2.29
C LEU A 393 -3.09 -8.50 2.43
N TRP A 394 -3.55 -9.74 2.63
CA TRP A 394 -4.96 -10.08 2.74
C TRP A 394 -5.53 -9.56 4.07
N THR A 395 -4.85 -9.85 5.17
CA THR A 395 -5.20 -9.27 6.48
C THR A 395 -5.00 -7.75 6.50
N GLY A 396 -3.96 -7.26 5.82
CA GLY A 396 -3.71 -5.82 5.66
C GLY A 396 -4.80 -5.08 4.87
N ALA A 397 -5.49 -5.75 3.93
CA ALA A 397 -6.63 -5.18 3.23
C ALA A 397 -7.85 -5.05 4.15
N TYR A 398 -8.13 -6.08 4.97
CA TYR A 398 -9.17 -6.02 6.01
C TYR A 398 -8.92 -4.90 7.03
N GLN A 399 -7.70 -4.85 7.56
CA GLN A 399 -7.27 -3.79 8.49
C GLN A 399 -7.36 -2.40 7.84
N GLY A 400 -6.97 -2.29 6.58
CA GLY A 400 -6.97 -1.02 5.84
C GLY A 400 -8.37 -0.47 5.62
N PHE A 401 -9.34 -1.32 5.31
CA PHE A 401 -10.73 -0.94 5.18
C PHE A 401 -11.26 -0.31 6.47
N TRP A 402 -11.14 -1.02 7.59
CA TRP A 402 -11.66 -0.53 8.87
C TRP A 402 -10.88 0.66 9.42
N PHE A 403 -9.58 0.76 9.14
CA PHE A 403 -8.83 1.99 9.40
C PHE A 403 -9.45 3.17 8.65
N ASN A 404 -9.77 3.02 7.36
CA ASN A 404 -10.37 4.09 6.57
C ASN A 404 -11.77 4.49 7.09
N GLN A 405 -12.59 3.53 7.52
CA GLN A 405 -13.89 3.83 8.15
C GLN A 405 -13.73 4.64 9.44
N VAL A 406 -12.79 4.26 10.32
CA VAL A 406 -12.52 5.02 11.56
C VAL A 406 -11.92 6.38 11.24
N LEU A 407 -11.00 6.48 10.28
CA LEU A 407 -10.43 7.77 9.84
C LEU A 407 -11.54 8.72 9.41
N SER A 408 -12.49 8.27 8.58
CA SER A 408 -13.66 9.05 8.17
C SER A 408 -14.48 9.57 9.37
N LYS A 409 -14.73 8.71 10.37
CA LYS A 409 -15.42 9.09 11.62
C LYS A 409 -14.62 10.10 12.45
N VAL A 410 -13.29 9.99 12.48
CA VAL A 410 -12.42 10.96 13.16
C VAL A 410 -12.45 12.31 12.45
N LEU A 411 -12.37 12.33 11.11
CA LEU A 411 -12.40 13.57 10.32
C LEU A 411 -13.72 14.33 10.46
N THR A 412 -14.81 13.62 10.73
CA THR A 412 -16.15 14.21 10.95
C THR A 412 -16.46 14.54 12.41
N GLY A 413 -15.53 14.26 13.32
CA GLY A 413 -15.71 14.49 14.76
C GLY A 413 -16.62 13.47 15.45
N GLU A 414 -17.11 12.44 14.75
CA GLU A 414 -17.86 11.32 15.35
C GLU A 414 -17.01 10.49 16.32
N VAL A 415 -15.69 10.46 16.09
CA VAL A 415 -14.72 9.80 16.97
C VAL A 415 -13.68 10.81 17.44
N VAL A 416 -13.58 10.98 18.76
CA VAL A 416 -12.51 11.74 19.41
C VAL A 416 -11.49 10.76 19.98
N LEU A 417 -10.23 10.90 19.56
CA LEU A 417 -9.14 10.05 20.04
C LEU A 417 -8.64 10.57 21.40
N GLU A 418 -8.58 9.70 22.41
CA GLU A 418 -8.08 10.06 23.75
C GLU A 418 -6.58 10.39 23.72
N GLY A 419 -6.19 11.51 24.33
CA GLY A 419 -4.79 11.95 24.46
C GLY A 419 -4.39 13.11 23.55
N ASP A 420 -5.22 14.15 23.44
CA ASP A 420 -4.95 15.42 22.75
C ASP A 420 -3.79 16.21 23.40
N CYS A 421 -2.59 15.63 23.38
CA CYS A 421 -1.35 16.32 23.62
C CYS A 421 -0.91 16.97 22.31
N GLN A 422 -0.60 18.27 22.31
CA GLN A 422 -0.25 19.04 21.12
C GLN A 422 0.97 18.47 20.34
N ASP A 423 1.73 17.54 20.95
CA ASP A 423 3.00 17.04 20.43
C ASP A 423 2.99 15.57 19.95
N CYS A 424 1.86 14.85 20.06
CA CYS A 424 1.76 13.46 19.61
C CYS A 424 0.96 13.36 18.29
N GLU A 425 1.60 12.93 17.19
CA GLU A 425 0.88 12.61 15.92
C GLU A 425 -0.34 11.74 16.25
N ARG A 426 -1.55 12.28 16.01
CA ARG A 426 -2.80 11.53 16.24
C ARG A 426 -2.78 10.25 15.40
N GLN A 427 -3.13 9.12 16.02
CA GLN A 427 -2.93 7.79 15.45
C GLN A 427 -4.08 6.83 15.77
N ILE A 428 -4.54 6.08 14.77
CA ILE A 428 -5.52 4.99 14.93
C ILE A 428 -4.75 3.66 15.04
N PRO A 429 -5.04 2.82 16.06
CA PRO A 429 -4.49 1.46 16.10
C PRO A 429 -5.06 0.60 14.95
N LEU A 430 -4.21 -0.21 14.33
CA LEU A 430 -4.68 -1.22 13.37
C LEU A 430 -5.42 -2.34 14.10
N PHE A 431 -6.38 -2.96 13.40
CA PHE A 431 -7.11 -4.11 13.90
C PHE A 431 -6.16 -5.30 14.08
N MET A 432 -5.99 -5.75 15.31
CA MET A 432 -5.07 -6.83 15.69
C MET A 432 -5.73 -7.65 16.79
N ASP A 433 -5.34 -8.90 16.94
CA ASP A 433 -5.80 -9.72 18.05
C ASP A 433 -5.10 -9.31 19.35
N ASN A 434 -5.62 -8.25 19.98
CA ASN A 434 -5.24 -7.86 21.33
C ASN A 434 -6.35 -7.05 22.00
N PRO A 435 -6.42 -7.05 23.35
CA PRO A 435 -7.48 -6.38 24.10
C PRO A 435 -7.60 -4.87 23.82
N LYS A 436 -6.48 -4.18 23.53
CA LYS A 436 -6.51 -2.73 23.27
C LYS A 436 -7.15 -2.41 21.92
N SER A 437 -6.81 -3.18 20.88
CA SER A 437 -7.42 -3.05 19.55
C SER A 437 -8.90 -3.43 19.59
N ALA A 438 -9.23 -4.57 20.23
CA ALA A 438 -10.61 -5.02 20.40
C ALA A 438 -11.47 -3.98 21.16
N LYS A 439 -10.96 -3.40 22.25
CA LYS A 439 -11.65 -2.32 22.98
C LYS A 439 -11.85 -1.07 22.12
N PHE A 440 -10.85 -0.68 21.34
CA PHE A 440 -10.93 0.50 20.47
C PHE A 440 -11.98 0.32 19.38
N TYR A 441 -11.91 -0.78 18.62
CA TYR A 441 -12.86 -1.06 17.55
C TYR A 441 -14.26 -1.36 18.12
N GLY A 442 -14.39 -2.07 19.24
CA GLY A 442 -15.69 -2.26 19.90
C GLY A 442 -16.38 -0.95 20.31
N LYS A 443 -15.60 0.09 20.65
CA LYS A 443 -16.14 1.42 21.00
C LYS A 443 -16.55 2.24 19.76
N TYR A 444 -15.75 2.22 18.70
CA TYR A 444 -15.88 3.20 17.60
C TYR A 444 -16.32 2.60 16.25
N CYS A 445 -16.14 1.29 16.06
CA CYS A 445 -16.49 0.57 14.83
C CYS A 445 -16.67 -0.93 15.14
N PRO A 446 -17.73 -1.31 15.89
CA PRO A 446 -17.93 -2.70 16.32
C PRO A 446 -18.08 -3.68 15.15
N GLU A 447 -18.47 -3.20 13.97
CA GLU A 447 -18.58 -3.99 12.74
C GLU A 447 -17.22 -4.54 12.27
N ALA A 448 -16.11 -3.95 12.73
CA ALA A 448 -14.77 -4.46 12.47
C ALA A 448 -14.43 -5.70 13.30
N LEU A 449 -15.15 -5.95 14.39
CA LEU A 449 -14.95 -7.12 15.24
C LEU A 449 -15.56 -8.35 14.58
N LEU A 450 -14.75 -9.40 14.47
CA LEU A 450 -15.15 -10.65 13.86
C LEU A 450 -15.75 -11.59 14.93
N PRO A 451 -16.81 -12.35 14.61
CA PRO A 451 -17.44 -13.27 15.56
C PRO A 451 -16.51 -14.44 15.92
N ARG A 452 -15.61 -14.79 15.01
CA ARG A 452 -14.57 -15.80 15.18
C ARG A 452 -13.36 -15.44 14.33
N MET A 453 -12.20 -15.96 14.71
CA MET A 453 -10.98 -15.91 13.92
C MET A 453 -10.40 -17.32 13.85
N ASP A 454 -9.91 -17.70 12.67
CA ASP A 454 -9.17 -18.94 12.50
C ASP A 454 -7.87 -18.89 13.34
N PRO A 455 -7.60 -19.89 14.19
CA PRO A 455 -6.47 -19.84 15.11
C PRO A 455 -5.11 -19.70 14.42
N LEU A 456 -4.91 -20.39 13.29
CA LEU A 456 -3.65 -20.35 12.55
C LEU A 456 -3.44 -18.96 11.92
N VAL A 457 -4.47 -18.41 11.28
CA VAL A 457 -4.38 -17.06 10.68
C VAL A 457 -4.21 -15.99 11.74
N GLN A 458 -4.91 -16.11 12.87
CA GLN A 458 -4.77 -15.25 14.03
C GLN A 458 -3.33 -15.25 14.55
N GLU A 459 -2.74 -16.42 14.78
CA GLU A 459 -1.36 -16.57 15.25
C GLU A 459 -0.36 -15.98 14.26
N VAL A 460 -0.47 -16.33 12.98
CA VAL A 460 0.56 -15.98 11.99
C VAL A 460 0.50 -14.51 11.57
N PHE A 461 -0.70 -13.90 11.51
CA PHE A 461 -0.90 -12.58 10.87
C PHE A 461 -1.51 -11.49 11.75
N LEU A 462 -2.32 -11.83 12.76
CA LEU A 462 -3.02 -10.85 13.60
C LEU A 462 -2.48 -10.78 15.04
N SER A 463 -1.58 -11.68 15.38
CA SER A 463 -0.83 -11.67 16.63
C SER A 463 0.44 -10.82 16.50
N THR A 464 0.80 -10.14 17.58
CA THR A 464 2.13 -9.52 17.72
C THR A 464 3.23 -10.55 18.05
N LEU A 465 2.86 -11.83 18.20
CA LEU A 465 3.71 -12.92 18.65
C LEU A 465 3.83 -13.99 17.56
N VAL A 466 5.00 -14.62 17.50
CA VAL A 466 5.26 -15.86 16.74
C VAL A 466 5.95 -16.81 17.73
N ASP A 467 5.39 -18.00 17.96
CA ASP A 467 5.93 -19.01 18.90
C ASP A 467 6.19 -18.47 20.33
N GLY A 468 5.33 -17.58 20.82
CA GLY A 468 5.49 -16.93 22.13
C GLY A 468 6.61 -15.89 22.22
N LYS A 469 7.29 -15.59 21.11
CA LYS A 469 8.32 -14.55 20.97
C LYS A 469 7.79 -13.38 20.16
N ASP A 470 8.27 -12.19 20.47
CA ASP A 470 7.96 -11.00 19.70
C ASP A 470 8.59 -11.10 18.30
N ARG A 471 7.75 -10.92 17.27
CA ARG A 471 8.13 -11.12 15.87
C ARG A 471 9.29 -10.25 15.40
N HIS A 472 9.47 -9.06 15.99
CA HIS A 472 10.46 -8.08 15.55
C HIS A 472 11.74 -8.14 16.37
N THR A 473 11.66 -8.64 17.60
CA THR A 473 12.78 -8.63 18.55
C THR A 473 13.27 -10.04 18.92
N GLY A 474 12.52 -11.10 18.60
CA GLY A 474 12.82 -12.48 18.96
C GLY A 474 12.79 -12.75 20.47
N LYS A 475 12.39 -11.75 21.28
CA LYS A 475 12.42 -11.83 22.75
C LYS A 475 11.16 -12.50 23.29
N PRO A 476 11.25 -13.24 24.41
CA PRO A 476 10.08 -13.79 25.09
C PRO A 476 9.10 -12.69 25.52
N LYS A 477 7.82 -13.01 25.43
CA LYS A 477 6.64 -12.31 25.98
C LYS A 477 6.92 -11.04 26.81
N GLN A 478 6.70 -9.87 26.21
CA GLN A 478 6.20 -8.71 26.97
C GLN A 478 4.73 -8.50 26.58
N TYR A 479 3.82 -8.83 27.49
CA TYR A 479 2.36 -8.88 27.35
C TYR A 479 1.67 -7.55 26.93
N HIS A 480 2.41 -6.50 26.59
CA HIS A 480 1.90 -5.12 26.58
C HIS A 480 2.34 -4.26 25.40
N ARG A 481 2.76 -4.84 24.26
CA ARG A 481 3.02 -4.00 23.08
C ARG A 481 1.72 -3.37 22.58
N LYS A 482 1.73 -2.05 22.40
CA LYS A 482 0.64 -1.33 21.74
C LYS A 482 0.50 -1.89 20.31
N PRO A 483 -0.73 -2.11 19.79
CA PRO A 483 -0.89 -2.50 18.39
C PRO A 483 -0.18 -1.49 17.48
N PRO A 484 0.30 -1.92 16.29
CA PRO A 484 0.78 -0.98 15.28
C PRO A 484 -0.26 0.11 15.08
N ARG A 485 0.18 1.36 15.04
CA ARG A 485 -0.71 2.50 14.84
C ARG A 485 -0.33 3.22 13.58
N ARG A 486 -1.32 3.78 12.90
CA ARG A 486 -1.14 4.57 11.69
C ARG A 486 -1.57 6.01 11.96
N PRO A 487 -0.73 7.00 11.61
CA PRO A 487 -1.09 8.40 11.80
C PRO A 487 -2.27 8.81 10.93
N LEU A 488 -3.09 9.73 11.43
CA LEU A 488 -4.28 10.25 10.73
C LEU A 488 -3.94 10.99 9.45
N PHE A 489 -2.84 11.72 9.48
CA PHE A 489 -2.39 12.57 8.39
C PHE A 489 -1.00 12.16 7.94
N VAL A 490 -0.68 12.52 6.70
CA VAL A 490 0.66 12.41 6.15
C VAL A 490 1.07 13.76 5.58
N SER A 491 2.33 14.11 5.78
CA SER A 491 2.92 15.30 5.18
C SER A 491 3.28 15.05 3.72
N VAL A 492 2.82 15.97 2.88
CA VAL A 492 3.37 16.22 1.54
C VAL A 492 4.52 17.19 1.72
N GLN A 493 5.67 16.89 1.10
CA GLN A 493 6.84 17.75 1.12
C GLN A 493 7.22 18.18 -0.30
N GLY A 494 7.67 19.42 -0.44
CA GLY A 494 8.20 19.95 -1.69
C GLY A 494 7.19 19.95 -2.84
N PHE A 495 5.90 20.18 -2.53
CA PHE A 495 4.85 20.19 -3.54
C PHE A 495 5.07 21.32 -4.56
N ARG A 496 5.01 20.98 -5.84
CA ARG A 496 5.06 21.89 -6.97
C ARG A 496 4.09 21.42 -8.05
N SER A 497 3.48 22.36 -8.75
CA SER A 497 2.63 22.10 -9.92
C SER A 497 3.11 22.93 -11.11
N ASP A 498 3.18 22.33 -12.28
CA ASP A 498 3.41 22.98 -13.58
C ASP A 498 2.20 22.69 -14.48
N CYS A 499 1.49 23.73 -14.91
CA CYS A 499 0.23 23.60 -15.64
C CYS A 499 0.40 23.97 -17.11
N LYS A 500 -0.03 23.08 -17.99
CA LYS A 500 -0.20 23.31 -19.43
C LYS A 500 -1.65 23.05 -19.80
N ASP A 501 -2.07 23.49 -20.97
CA ASP A 501 -3.43 23.26 -21.42
C ASP A 501 -3.76 21.76 -21.38
N GLY A 502 -4.81 21.42 -20.64
CA GLY A 502 -5.28 20.06 -20.43
C GLY A 502 -4.44 19.17 -19.51
N VAL A 503 -3.32 19.65 -18.94
CA VAL A 503 -2.40 18.80 -18.14
C VAL A 503 -1.77 19.56 -16.98
N ALA A 504 -1.84 18.99 -15.78
CA ALA A 504 -1.07 19.43 -14.62
C ALA A 504 0.03 18.41 -14.27
N THR A 505 1.29 18.84 -14.18
CA THR A 505 2.40 18.02 -13.69
C THR A 505 2.64 18.32 -12.22
N LEU A 506 2.38 17.34 -11.36
CA LEU A 506 2.52 17.45 -9.91
C LEU A 506 3.82 16.77 -9.45
N LYS A 507 4.60 17.47 -8.63
CA LYS A 507 5.83 16.95 -8.03
C LYS A 507 5.76 17.08 -6.52
N PHE A 508 5.98 16.00 -5.79
CA PHE A 508 5.93 16.01 -4.32
C PHE A 508 6.57 14.75 -3.73
N MET A 509 6.86 14.77 -2.43
CA MET A 509 7.39 13.64 -1.70
C MET A 509 6.41 13.20 -0.60
N LEU A 510 6.23 11.88 -0.47
CA LEU A 510 5.47 11.26 0.62
C LEU A 510 6.35 10.27 1.37
N ARG A 511 6.19 10.20 2.69
CA ARG A 511 6.83 9.17 3.51
C ARG A 511 6.33 7.76 3.15
N SER A 512 7.11 6.75 3.52
CA SER A 512 6.77 5.34 3.30
C SER A 512 5.42 4.95 3.91
N GLY A 513 4.71 4.02 3.26
CA GLY A 513 3.38 3.58 3.69
C GLY A 513 2.22 4.54 3.36
N SER A 514 2.46 5.56 2.55
CA SER A 514 1.47 6.56 2.10
C SER A 514 1.11 6.35 0.62
N TYR A 515 -0.08 6.82 0.21
CA TYR A 515 -0.62 6.57 -1.14
C TYR A 515 -0.77 7.88 -1.90
N ALA A 516 -0.06 8.04 -3.02
CA ALA A 516 -0.17 9.21 -3.87
C ALA A 516 -1.57 9.36 -4.48
N THR A 517 -2.22 8.25 -4.82
CA THR A 517 -3.58 8.28 -5.36
C THR A 517 -4.58 8.88 -4.39
N THR A 518 -4.45 8.66 -3.07
CA THR A 518 -5.34 9.30 -2.09
C THR A 518 -5.21 10.82 -2.10
N LEU A 519 -4.01 11.37 -2.31
CA LEU A 519 -3.85 12.82 -2.50
C LEU A 519 -4.50 13.28 -3.81
N LEU A 520 -4.32 12.52 -4.89
CA LEU A 520 -4.92 12.86 -6.19
C LEU A 520 -6.44 12.82 -6.15
N ASP A 521 -7.04 11.83 -5.49
CA ASP A 521 -8.49 11.70 -5.31
C ASP A 521 -9.06 12.87 -4.50
N ILE A 522 -8.30 13.45 -3.56
CA ILE A 522 -8.71 14.68 -2.83
C ILE A 522 -8.63 15.92 -3.73
N LEU A 523 -7.67 15.96 -4.66
CA LEU A 523 -7.42 17.13 -5.51
C LEU A 523 -8.23 17.13 -6.81
N PHE A 524 -8.62 15.96 -7.32
CA PHE A 524 -9.26 15.75 -8.61
C PHE A 524 -10.27 14.61 -8.54
N ASP A 525 -11.22 14.59 -9.47
CA ASP A 525 -12.07 13.44 -9.70
C ASP A 525 -11.37 12.49 -10.68
N VAL A 526 -10.56 11.58 -10.14
CA VAL A 526 -9.62 10.76 -10.92
C VAL A 526 -10.28 9.48 -11.43
N GLU A 527 -10.44 9.38 -12.75
CA GLU A 527 -10.73 8.12 -13.43
C GLU A 527 -9.47 7.24 -13.40
N GLN A 528 -9.52 6.11 -12.66
CA GLN A 528 -8.43 5.14 -12.69
C GLN A 528 -8.56 4.27 -13.95
N PRO A 529 -7.48 4.06 -14.72
CA PRO A 529 -7.53 3.18 -15.88
C PRO A 529 -7.83 1.72 -15.44
N ASN A 530 -8.69 1.05 -16.20
CA ASN A 530 -9.09 -0.36 -16.00
C ASN A 530 -7.93 -1.36 -16.17
#